data_AF-A0A7W9DYM1-F1
#
_entry.id   AF-A0A7W9DYM1-F1
#
_cell.length_a   1.000
_cell.length_b   1.000
_cell.length_c   1.000
_cell.angle_alpha   90.00
_cell.angle_beta   90.00
_cell.angle_gamma   90.00
#
_symmetry.space_group_name_H-M   'P 1'
#
loop_
_entity.id
_entity.type
_entity.pdbx_description
1 polymer ?
#
loop_
_entity_poly.entity_id
_entity_poly.type
_entity_poly.pdbx_seq_one_letter_code
_entity_poly.pdbx_strand_id
1 'polypeptide(L)' 'MAELLLLMGLLLPQTIAGIFAKSQGRSFWFWFFISFLIPIISLVVLLFLDDKKKGDTGFKLADHVNKDREQV' A
#
# COMPACT_ATOMS: atom_id res chain seq x y z
N MET A 1 26.68 11.71 5.62
CA MET A 1 26.97 10.29 5.98
C MET A 1 25.72 9.43 6.02
N ALA A 2 24.62 9.91 6.64
CA ALA A 2 23.34 9.19 6.64
C ALA A 2 22.73 9.04 5.23
N GLU A 3 23.03 9.94 4.29
CA GLU A 3 22.49 9.87 2.93
C GLU A 3 22.94 8.60 2.19
N LEU A 4 24.17 8.14 2.42
CA LEU A 4 24.71 6.91 1.82
C LEU A 4 24.00 5.66 2.35
N LEU A 5 23.70 5.64 3.65
CA LEU A 5 22.94 4.56 4.28
C LEU A 5 21.52 4.48 3.73
N LEU A 6 20.88 5.64 3.51
CA LEU A 6 19.54 5.72 2.95
C LEU A 6 19.50 5.27 1.48
N LEU A 7 20.50 5.68 0.69
CA LEU A 7 20.70 5.22 -0.69
C LEU A 7 20.93 3.71 -0.76
N MET A 8 21.75 3.16 0.13
CA MET A 8 21.98 1.71 0.23
C MET A 8 20.69 0.98 0.61
N GLY A 9 19.94 1.46 1.60
CA GLY A 9 18.65 0.88 1.99
C GLY A 9 17.63 0.87 0.84
N LEU A 10 17.65 1.91 0.00
CA LEU A 10 16.77 1.99 -1.17
C LEU A 10 17.22 1.10 -2.33
N LEU A 11 18.53 0.96 -2.57
CA LEU A 11 19.05 0.23 -3.73
C LEU A 11 19.26 -1.26 -3.48
N LEU A 12 19.58 -1.67 -2.25
CA LEU A 12 19.84 -3.07 -1.89
C LEU A 12 18.71 -4.03 -2.27
N PRO A 13 17.44 -3.81 -1.87
CA PRO A 13 16.36 -4.73 -2.25
C PRO A 13 16.18 -4.82 -3.78
N GLN A 14 16.50 -3.74 -4.50
CA GLN A 14 16.32 -3.67 -5.95
C GLN A 14 17.43 -4.45 -6.66
N THR A 15 18.68 -4.30 -6.21
CA THR A 15 19.80 -5.11 -6.70
C THR A 15 19.67 -6.57 -6.31
N ILE A 16 19.18 -6.89 -5.11
CA ILE A 16 18.90 -8.28 -4.70
C ILE A 16 17.87 -8.91 -5.63
N ALA A 17 16.77 -8.21 -5.96
CA ALA A 17 15.77 -8.70 -6.91
C ALA A 17 16.38 -8.97 -8.30
N GLY A 18 17.23 -8.07 -8.81
CA GLY A 18 17.94 -8.27 -10.07
C GLY A 18 18.90 -9.46 -10.04
N ILE A 19 19.69 -9.61 -8.97
CA ILE A 19 20.63 -10.74 -8.79
C ILE A 19 19.86 -12.06 -8.72
N PHE A 20 18.75 -12.08 -7.99
CA PHE A 20 17.89 -13.25 -7.86
C PHE A 20 17.24 -13.64 -9.19
N ALA A 21 16.81 -12.66 -9.99
CA ALA A 21 16.33 -12.93 -11.35
C ALA A 21 17.43 -13.53 -12.23
N LYS A 22 18.65 -12.98 -12.14
CA LYS A 22 19.81 -13.50 -12.89
C LYS A 22 20.16 -14.93 -12.48
N SER A 23 20.08 -15.28 -11.20
CA SER A 23 20.33 -16.66 -10.74
C SER A 23 19.26 -17.65 -11.22
N GLN A 24 18.04 -17.18 -11.53
CA GLN A 24 16.98 -17.98 -12.16
C GLN A 24 17.04 -18.01 -13.70
N GLY A 25 18.11 -17.47 -14.32
CA GLY A 25 18.24 -17.42 -15.78
C GLY A 25 17.33 -16.38 -16.45
N ARG A 26 16.80 -15.41 -15.69
CA ARG A 26 16.04 -14.27 -16.21
C ARG A 26 16.93 -13.03 -16.35
N SER A 27 16.48 -12.06 -17.14
CA SER A 27 17.22 -10.83 -17.41
C SER A 27 17.29 -9.92 -16.17
N PHE A 28 18.51 -9.69 -15.66
CA PHE A 28 18.79 -8.80 -14.52
C PHE A 28 18.09 -7.44 -14.64
N TRP A 29 18.33 -6.73 -15.75
CA TRP A 29 17.86 -5.36 -15.95
C TRP A 29 16.34 -5.25 -15.97
N PHE A 30 15.66 -6.16 -16.66
CA PHE A 30 14.20 -6.18 -16.72
C PHE A 30 13.59 -6.32 -15.31
N TRP A 31 14.10 -7.26 -14.52
CA TRP A 31 13.58 -7.52 -13.17
C TRP A 31 13.98 -6.43 -12.17
N PHE A 32 15.15 -5.81 -12.35
CA PHE A 32 15.57 -4.63 -11.59
C PHE A 32 14.62 -3.44 -11.84
N PHE A 33 14.26 -3.15 -13.10
CA PHE A 33 13.31 -2.08 -13.43
C PHE A 33 11.89 -2.39 -12.93
N ILE A 34 11.46 -3.65 -13.00
CA ILE A 34 10.15 -4.06 -12.46
C ILE A 34 10.09 -3.86 -10.95
N SER A 35 11.16 -4.15 -10.20
CA SER A 35 11.16 -3.94 -8.75
C SER A 35 10.99 -2.46 -8.38
N PHE A 36 11.50 -1.55 -9.22
CA PHE A 36 11.25 -0.10 -9.12
C PHE A 36 9.84 0.30 -9.54
N LEU A 37 9.22 -0.43 -10.46
CA LEU A 37 7.88 -0.14 -10.96
C LEU A 37 6.79 -0.51 -9.94
N ILE A 38 6.99 -1.58 -9.16
CA ILE A 38 6.01 -2.06 -8.16
C ILE A 38 5.57 -0.96 -7.17
N PRO A 39 6.48 -0.19 -6.52
CA PRO A 39 6.10 0.92 -5.67
C PRO A 39 5.20 1.96 -6.36
N ILE A 40 5.50 2.29 -7.62
CA ILE A 40 4.72 3.26 -8.40
C ILE A 40 3.32 2.70 -8.66
N ILE A 41 3.23 1.44 -9.10
CA ILE A 41 1.94 0.77 -9.34
C ILE A 41 1.12 0.70 -8.05
N SER A 42 1.75 0.40 -6.91
CA SER A 42 1.09 0.39 -5.60
C SER A 42 0.46 1.74 -5.26
N LEU A 43 1.17 2.84 -5.49
CA LEU A 43 0.64 4.20 -5.30
C LEU A 43 -0.53 4.50 -6.22
N VAL A 44 -0.43 4.12 -7.50
CA VAL A 44 -1.52 4.28 -8.47
C VAL A 44 -2.75 3.51 -8.00
N VAL A 45 -2.59 2.24 -7.62
CA VAL A 45 -3.69 1.41 -7.11
C VAL A 45 -4.32 2.03 -5.87
N LEU A 46 -3.54 2.48 -4.90
CA LEU A 46 -4.05 3.14 -3.70
C LEU A 46 -4.80 4.45 -4.00
N LEU A 47 -4.35 5.21 -4.99
CA LEU A 47 -5.01 6.44 -5.40
C LEU A 47 -6.40 6.18 -6.01
N PHE A 48 -6.52 5.08 -6.76
CA PHE A 48 -7.76 4.69 -7.42
C PHE A 48 -8.60 3.69 -6.62
N LEU A 49 -8.08 3.16 -5.51
CA LEU A 49 -8.84 2.30 -4.62
C LEU A 49 -9.91 3.15 -3.95
N ASP A 50 -11.17 2.86 -4.27
CA ASP A 50 -12.31 3.56 -3.69
C ASP A 50 -12.23 3.49 -2.17
N ASP A 51 -12.45 4.62 -1.52
CA ASP A 51 -12.31 4.73 -0.07
C ASP A 51 -13.35 3.78 0.55
N LYS A 52 -12.90 2.80 1.33
CA LYS A 52 -13.80 1.86 2.04
C LYS A 52 -14.65 2.55 3.13
N LYS A 53 -14.85 3.86 3.06
CA LYS A 53 -15.74 4.67 3.89
C LYS A 53 -17.16 4.81 3.34
N LYS A 54 -17.70 3.73 2.77
CA LYS A 54 -19.15 3.58 2.56
C LYS A 54 -19.60 2.20 3.02
N GLY A 55 -19.77 2.02 4.32
CA GLY A 55 -20.47 0.83 4.80
C GLY A 55 -20.33 0.39 6.24
N ASP A 56 -19.67 1.12 7.15
CA ASP A 56 -19.60 0.65 8.54
C ASP A 56 -20.06 1.70 9.56
N THR A 57 -21.29 1.48 10.06
CA THR A 57 -21.86 1.92 11.36
C THR A 57 -22.09 3.40 11.66
N GLY A 58 -22.32 4.25 10.66
CA GLY A 58 -22.64 5.67 10.88
C GLY A 58 -24.05 6.01 11.41
N PHE A 59 -25.01 5.08 11.49
CA PHE A 59 -26.40 5.50 11.79
C PHE A 59 -27.25 4.45 12.52
N LYS A 60 -26.74 3.92 13.63
CA LYS A 60 -27.57 3.19 14.60
C LYS A 60 -27.56 3.81 15.99
N LEU A 61 -27.08 5.06 16.12
CA LEU A 61 -27.02 5.79 17.39
C LEU A 61 -28.20 6.76 17.62
N ALA A 62 -28.93 7.12 16.58
CA ALA A 62 -30.09 8.01 16.70
C ALA A 62 -31.38 7.29 17.10
N ASP A 63 -31.46 5.97 16.91
CA ASP A 63 -32.68 5.19 17.11
C ASP A 63 -33.01 4.91 18.58
N HIS A 64 -32.05 5.10 19.51
CA HIS A 64 -32.28 4.86 20.94
C HIS A 64 -32.75 6.09 21.71
N VAL A 65 -32.56 7.30 21.19
CA VAL A 65 -32.94 8.55 21.90
C VAL A 65 -34.43 8.88 21.73
N ASN A 66 -35.10 8.27 20.75
CA ASN A 66 -36.53 8.53 20.50
C ASN A 66 -37.46 7.66 21.36
N LYS A 67 -36.98 6.56 21.92
CA LYS A 67 -37.82 5.62 22.68
C LYS A 67 -38.12 6.07 24.12
N ASP A 68 -37.31 6.96 24.67
CA ASP A 68 -37.50 7.50 26.03
C ASP A 68 -38.48 8.69 26.06
N ARG A 69 -38.89 9.24 24.91
CA ARG A 69 -39.84 10.37 24.83
C ARG A 69 -41.30 9.96 24.62
N GLU A 70 -41.59 8.69 24.35
CA GLU A 70 -42.96 8.17 24.18
C GLU A 70 -43.53 7.49 25.45
N GLN A 71 -42.78 7.45 26.56
CA GLN A 71 -43.26 6.89 27.83
C GLN A 71 -43.49 7.93 28.94
N VAL A 72 -43.65 9.22 28.59
CA VAL A 72 -44.12 10.28 29.50
C VAL A 72 -45.59 10.54 29.27
#